data_AF-A0A7K0A9Q5-F1
#
_entry.id   AF-A0A7K0A9Q5-F1
#
_cell.length_a   1.000
_cell.length_b   1.000
_cell.length_c   1.000
_cell.angle_alpha   90.00
_cell.angle_beta   90.00
_cell.angle_gamma   90.00
#
_symmetry.space_group_name_H-M   'P 1'
#
loop_
_entity.id
_entity.type
_entity.pdbx_description
1 polymer ?
#
loop_
_entity_poly.entity_id
_entity_poly.type
_entity_poly.pdbx_seq_one_letter_code
_entity_poly.pdbx_strand_id
1 'polypeptide(L)'
;TEAPDRGGAPTENPEAPNNAGIGGGKAGSPREESVDGYELRFAVNYLAPFLLTNRLLPLLRRSAPARIVSIASAGQAPIDFTDVMLRRGYDGWRAYRQSKLAQVIFTFELAERLRADGERGVTVNALHPATFMNTKMVHERVGYALSTVEDGVEATLRLAISPDLDGVTGRYFDRLKEARADDQAHDPEARRRLWRLSEELTGHTRQHPCGGSTARSG
;
A
#
# COMPACT_ATOMS: atom_id res chain seq x y z
N THR A 1 25.94 47.16 -3.61
CA THR A 1 26.00 46.15 -2.53
C THR A 1 24.84 45.21 -2.74
N GLU A 2 25.06 44.16 -3.53
CA GLU A 2 24.09 43.07 -3.72
C GLU A 2 24.02 42.22 -2.45
N ALA A 3 22.80 41.98 -1.98
CA ALA A 3 22.54 40.98 -0.94
C ALA A 3 22.59 39.58 -1.57
N PRO A 4 23.18 38.58 -0.91
CA PRO A 4 23.20 37.23 -1.46
C PRO A 4 21.81 36.60 -1.35
N ASP A 5 21.38 36.05 -2.48
CA ASP A 5 20.25 35.14 -2.63
C ASP A 5 20.39 33.97 -1.65
N ARG A 6 19.45 33.88 -0.70
CA ARG A 6 19.35 32.72 0.19
C ARG A 6 18.59 31.65 -0.58
N GLY A 7 19.35 30.84 -1.32
CA GLY A 7 18.87 29.62 -1.94
C GLY A 7 18.10 28.78 -0.91
N GLY A 8 16.79 28.62 -1.14
CA GLY A 8 15.94 27.75 -0.35
C GLY A 8 16.45 26.32 -0.46
N ALA A 9 16.73 25.71 0.69
CA ALA A 9 16.99 24.27 0.75
C ALA A 9 15.76 23.52 0.21
N PRO A 10 15.95 22.45 -0.58
CA PRO A 10 14.83 21.61 -1.00
C PRO A 10 14.15 21.04 0.24
N THR A 11 12.85 21.32 0.38
CA THR A 11 12.02 20.71 1.42
C THR A 11 11.82 19.24 1.04
N GLU A 12 12.60 18.35 1.62
CA GLU A 12 12.36 16.91 1.48
C GLU A 12 11.04 16.57 2.17
N ASN A 13 10.07 16.11 1.39
CA ASN A 13 8.76 15.73 1.89
C ASN A 13 8.85 14.37 2.59
N PRO A 14 8.16 14.16 3.72
CA PRO A 14 8.19 12.88 4.41
C PRO A 14 7.50 11.78 3.61
N GLU A 15 8.20 10.66 3.46
CA GLU A 15 7.81 9.49 2.68
C GLU A 15 7.61 8.26 3.58
N ALA A 16 6.61 7.45 3.27
CA ALA A 16 6.35 6.20 3.96
C ALA A 16 6.19 5.04 2.94
N PRO A 17 7.29 4.41 2.49
CA PRO A 17 7.23 3.27 1.59
C PRO A 17 6.75 2.02 2.33
N ASN A 18 5.66 1.42 1.85
CA ASN A 18 5.23 0.10 2.29
C ASN A 18 5.86 -0.99 1.40
N ASN A 19 7.10 -1.36 1.73
CA ASN A 19 7.93 -2.24 0.91
C ASN A 19 8.05 -3.69 1.43
N ALA A 20 7.76 -3.94 2.72
CA ALA A 20 7.93 -5.28 3.28
C ALA A 20 6.99 -6.30 2.59
N GLY A 21 7.54 -7.42 2.14
CA GLY A 21 6.74 -8.47 1.52
C GLY A 21 7.41 -9.84 1.46
N ILE A 22 6.60 -10.88 1.64
CA ILE A 22 6.99 -12.29 1.48
C ILE A 22 6.27 -12.89 0.26
N GLY A 23 6.99 -13.74 -0.48
CA GLY A 23 6.51 -14.39 -1.70
C GLY A 23 5.68 -15.63 -1.44
N GLY A 24 5.24 -16.31 -2.50
CA GLY A 24 4.40 -17.51 -2.42
C GLY A 24 5.10 -18.79 -1.95
N GLY A 25 6.42 -18.75 -1.71
CA GLY A 25 7.19 -19.93 -1.31
C GLY A 25 7.32 -20.99 -2.42
N LYS A 26 7.86 -22.16 -2.05
CA LYS A 26 7.98 -23.31 -2.97
C LYS A 26 6.61 -23.93 -3.24
N ALA A 27 6.39 -24.45 -4.44
CA ALA A 27 5.16 -25.16 -4.76
C ALA A 27 4.91 -26.31 -3.76
N GLY A 28 3.68 -26.41 -3.26
CA GLY A 28 3.30 -27.39 -2.23
C GLY A 28 3.72 -27.05 -0.80
N SER A 29 4.30 -25.87 -0.55
CA SER A 29 4.55 -25.42 0.83
C SER A 29 3.23 -25.30 1.61
N PRO A 30 3.19 -25.71 2.88
CA PRO A 30 1.97 -25.61 3.68
C PRO A 30 1.60 -24.15 3.96
N ARG A 31 0.35 -23.93 4.35
CA ARG A 31 -0.11 -22.63 4.85
C ARG A 31 0.64 -22.29 6.14
N GLU A 32 1.13 -21.06 6.22
CA GLU A 32 1.80 -20.52 7.40
C GLU A 32 0.90 -19.46 8.06
N GLU A 33 1.00 -19.34 9.38
CA GLU A 33 0.24 -18.37 10.16
C GLU A 33 1.18 -17.37 10.86
N SER A 34 0.73 -16.12 10.99
CA SER A 34 1.34 -15.14 11.89
C SER A 34 1.07 -15.51 13.35
N VAL A 35 1.75 -14.82 14.27
CA VAL A 35 1.50 -14.97 15.72
C VAL A 35 0.05 -14.64 16.11
N ASP A 36 -0.64 -13.83 15.30
CA ASP A 36 -2.04 -13.45 15.48
C ASP A 36 -3.03 -14.44 14.82
N GLY A 37 -2.53 -15.54 14.24
CA GLY A 37 -3.35 -16.58 13.61
C GLY A 37 -3.86 -16.25 12.20
N TYR A 38 -3.28 -15.23 11.54
CA TYR A 38 -3.65 -14.86 10.16
C TYR A 38 -2.76 -15.57 9.14
N GLU A 39 -3.27 -15.80 7.93
CA GLU A 39 -2.43 -16.30 6.83
C GLU A 39 -1.24 -15.36 6.63
N LEU A 40 -0.03 -15.92 6.61
CA LEU A 40 1.19 -15.15 6.77
C LEU A 40 1.40 -14.09 5.66
N ARG A 41 1.07 -14.38 4.39
CA ARG A 41 1.25 -13.42 3.28
C ARG A 41 0.26 -12.28 3.42
N PHE A 42 -0.99 -12.57 3.74
CA PHE A 42 -2.01 -11.55 4.02
C PHE A 42 -1.63 -10.69 5.23
N ALA A 43 -1.10 -11.31 6.29
CA ALA A 43 -0.64 -10.60 7.48
C ALA A 43 0.52 -9.64 7.17
N VAL A 44 1.60 -10.17 6.58
CA VAL A 44 2.85 -9.43 6.36
C VAL A 44 2.72 -8.42 5.23
N ASN A 45 2.17 -8.81 4.07
CA ASN A 45 2.14 -7.95 2.89
C ASN A 45 1.03 -6.91 2.96
N TYR A 46 -0.03 -7.15 3.75
CA TYR A 46 -1.24 -6.33 3.73
C TYR A 46 -1.69 -5.81 5.09
N LEU A 47 -1.99 -6.67 6.08
CA LEU A 47 -2.56 -6.22 7.36
C LEU A 47 -1.59 -5.35 8.17
N ALA A 48 -0.32 -5.75 8.28
CA ALA A 48 0.68 -4.98 8.99
C ALA A 48 0.86 -3.57 8.37
N PRO A 49 0.99 -3.43 7.04
CA PRO A 49 1.03 -2.10 6.43
C PRO A 49 -0.26 -1.29 6.49
N PHE A 50 -1.43 -1.94 6.40
CA PHE A 50 -2.71 -1.28 6.63
C PHE A 50 -2.72 -0.61 8.00
N LEU A 51 -2.34 -1.36 9.04
CA LEU A 51 -2.28 -0.86 10.41
C LEU A 51 -1.24 0.26 10.56
N LEU A 52 -0.01 0.04 10.08
CA LEU A 52 1.07 1.01 10.14
C LEU A 52 0.68 2.34 9.48
N THR A 53 0.15 2.27 8.26
CA THR A 53 -0.25 3.45 7.48
C THR A 53 -1.32 4.25 8.22
N ASN A 54 -2.36 3.57 8.73
CA ASN A 54 -3.42 4.26 9.46
C ASN A 54 -2.93 4.87 10.79
N ARG A 55 -1.95 4.23 11.47
CA ARG A 55 -1.35 4.78 12.70
C ARG A 55 -0.46 5.99 12.44
N LEU A 56 0.24 6.01 11.30
CA LEU A 56 1.08 7.14 10.90
C LEU A 56 0.30 8.28 10.25
N LEU A 57 -0.94 8.04 9.80
CA LEU A 57 -1.73 9.01 9.06
C LEU A 57 -1.88 10.37 9.77
N PRO A 58 -2.13 10.47 11.09
CA PRO A 58 -2.16 11.76 11.77
C PRO A 58 -0.83 12.50 11.75
N LEU A 59 0.30 11.80 11.71
CA LEU A 59 1.63 12.41 11.56
C LEU A 59 1.81 12.92 10.12
N LEU A 60 1.50 12.08 9.13
CA LEU A 60 1.63 12.42 7.71
C LEU A 60 0.78 13.64 7.32
N ARG A 61 -0.44 13.76 7.87
CA ARG A 61 -1.30 14.95 7.69
C ARG A 61 -0.65 16.24 8.20
N ARG A 62 0.03 16.19 9.36
CA ARG A 62 0.72 17.37 9.92
C ARG A 62 1.99 17.73 9.18
N SER A 63 2.60 16.76 8.52
CA SER A 63 3.81 16.95 7.73
C SER A 63 3.53 17.08 6.23
N ALA A 64 2.29 17.43 5.85
CA ALA A 64 1.93 17.63 4.46
C ALA A 64 2.78 18.73 3.80
N PRO A 65 3.17 18.58 2.51
CA PRO A 65 2.78 17.48 1.62
C PRO A 65 3.50 16.17 1.94
N ALA A 66 2.76 15.06 1.93
CA ALA A 66 3.28 13.72 2.26
C ALA A 66 2.75 12.68 1.26
N ARG A 67 3.55 11.64 1.02
CA ARG A 67 3.24 10.61 0.01
C ARG A 67 3.34 9.21 0.60
N ILE A 68 2.31 8.40 0.37
CA ILE A 68 2.27 6.99 0.73
C ILE A 68 2.35 6.15 -0.54
N VAL A 69 3.34 5.26 -0.61
CA VAL A 69 3.54 4.37 -1.77
C VAL A 69 3.45 2.91 -1.32
N SER A 70 2.45 2.20 -1.82
CA SER A 70 2.27 0.76 -1.59
C SER A 70 3.00 -0.04 -2.67
N ILE A 71 3.98 -0.85 -2.29
CA ILE A 71 4.68 -1.75 -3.22
C ILE A 71 3.85 -3.02 -3.45
N ALA A 72 3.03 -2.97 -4.49
CA ALA A 72 2.14 -4.02 -4.96
C ALA A 72 2.84 -4.92 -6.00
N SER A 73 2.06 -5.60 -6.86
CA SER A 73 2.59 -6.42 -7.97
C SER A 73 1.60 -6.48 -9.13
N ALA A 74 2.12 -6.72 -10.34
CA ALA A 74 1.30 -7.12 -11.49
C ALA A 74 0.65 -8.51 -11.30
N GLY A 75 1.23 -9.36 -10.45
CA GLY A 75 0.60 -10.62 -10.03
C GLY A 75 -0.52 -10.35 -9.02
N GLN A 76 -1.73 -10.17 -9.52
CA GLN A 76 -2.94 -9.90 -8.73
C GLN A 76 -3.93 -11.07 -8.87
N ALA A 77 -4.72 -11.32 -7.84
CA ALA A 77 -5.80 -12.29 -7.89
C ALA A 77 -6.93 -11.84 -6.95
N PRO A 78 -8.21 -11.93 -7.37
CA PRO A 78 -9.36 -11.48 -6.58
C PRO A 78 -9.35 -12.01 -5.14
N ILE A 79 -9.70 -11.19 -4.16
CA ILE A 79 -9.88 -11.65 -2.78
C ILE A 79 -11.09 -12.57 -2.71
N ASP A 80 -10.87 -13.79 -2.22
CA ASP A 80 -11.97 -14.67 -1.81
C ASP A 80 -12.47 -14.24 -0.43
N PHE A 81 -13.51 -13.41 -0.40
CA PHE A 81 -14.08 -12.95 0.85
C PHE A 81 -14.83 -14.03 1.65
N THR A 82 -14.98 -15.25 1.12
CA THR A 82 -15.52 -16.40 1.85
C THR A 82 -14.42 -17.21 2.55
N ASP A 83 -13.16 -17.01 2.18
CA ASP A 83 -11.99 -17.63 2.80
C ASP A 83 -10.73 -16.76 2.63
N VAL A 84 -10.75 -15.54 3.17
CA VAL A 84 -9.63 -14.59 3.05
C VAL A 84 -8.34 -15.17 3.62
N MET A 85 -8.46 -16.01 4.65
CA MET A 85 -7.34 -16.67 5.31
C MET A 85 -6.88 -17.93 4.59
N LEU A 86 -7.50 -18.30 3.46
CA LEU A 86 -7.14 -19.46 2.63
C LEU A 86 -6.99 -20.75 3.44
N ARG A 87 -7.96 -21.01 4.32
CA ARG A 87 -8.00 -22.20 5.17
C ARG A 87 -8.24 -23.47 4.36
N ARG A 88 -8.79 -23.37 3.15
CA ARG A 88 -9.04 -24.49 2.24
C ARG A 88 -8.27 -24.31 0.94
N GLY A 89 -7.77 -25.41 0.38
CA GLY A 89 -7.14 -25.41 -0.95
C GLY A 89 -5.96 -24.45 -1.09
N TYR A 90 -5.11 -24.36 -0.07
CA TYR A 90 -4.03 -23.38 -0.02
C TYR A 90 -3.04 -23.53 -1.17
N ASP A 91 -2.80 -22.42 -1.87
CA ASP A 91 -1.70 -22.23 -2.80
C ASP A 91 -0.96 -20.94 -2.43
N GLY A 92 0.34 -21.03 -2.18
CA GLY A 92 1.12 -19.89 -1.72
C GLY A 92 1.21 -18.76 -2.76
N TRP A 93 1.12 -19.07 -4.06
CA TRP A 93 1.10 -18.04 -5.10
C TRP A 93 -0.24 -17.32 -5.18
N ARG A 94 -1.34 -18.04 -4.99
CA ARG A 94 -2.66 -17.48 -4.80
C ARG A 94 -2.69 -16.55 -3.58
N ALA A 95 -2.13 -16.98 -2.44
CA ALA A 95 -2.02 -16.17 -1.24
C ALA A 95 -1.23 -14.87 -1.47
N TYR A 96 -0.05 -14.99 -2.09
CA TYR A 96 0.76 -13.84 -2.50
C TYR A 96 -0.03 -12.87 -3.39
N ARG A 97 -0.61 -13.35 -4.50
CA ARG A 97 -1.34 -12.50 -5.45
C ARG A 97 -2.58 -11.85 -4.84
N GLN A 98 -3.29 -12.55 -3.95
CA GLN A 98 -4.40 -12.00 -3.18
C GLN A 98 -3.94 -10.86 -2.27
N SER A 99 -2.82 -11.05 -1.55
CA SER A 99 -2.25 -10.01 -0.69
C SER A 99 -1.80 -8.77 -1.47
N LYS A 100 -1.27 -8.96 -2.69
CA LYS A 100 -0.88 -7.85 -3.58
C LYS A 100 -2.07 -7.08 -4.13
N LEU A 101 -3.17 -7.76 -4.46
CA LEU A 101 -4.41 -7.07 -4.81
C LEU A 101 -5.00 -6.31 -3.60
N ALA A 102 -4.95 -6.89 -2.40
CA ALA A 102 -5.40 -6.24 -1.18
C ALA A 102 -4.68 -4.90 -0.91
N GLN A 103 -3.38 -4.82 -1.20
CA GLN A 103 -2.63 -3.55 -1.13
C GLN A 103 -3.17 -2.50 -2.12
N VAL A 104 -3.50 -2.88 -3.36
CA VAL A 104 -4.04 -1.96 -4.37
C VAL A 104 -5.44 -1.47 -3.97
N ILE A 105 -6.31 -2.40 -3.56
CA ILE A 105 -7.66 -2.10 -3.04
C ILE A 105 -7.58 -1.10 -1.89
N PHE A 106 -6.66 -1.32 -0.94
CA PHE A 106 -6.44 -0.41 0.18
C PHE A 106 -5.96 0.96 -0.26
N THR A 107 -5.00 1.04 -1.19
CA THR A 107 -4.55 2.33 -1.74
C THR A 107 -5.72 3.13 -2.31
N PHE A 108 -6.58 2.50 -3.12
CA PHE A 108 -7.70 3.20 -3.75
C PHE A 108 -8.75 3.64 -2.73
N GLU A 109 -9.10 2.77 -1.79
CA GLU A 109 -10.04 3.09 -0.71
C GLU A 109 -9.49 4.19 0.23
N LEU A 110 -8.20 4.14 0.58
CA LEU A 110 -7.54 5.14 1.40
C LEU A 110 -7.56 6.52 0.72
N ALA A 111 -7.20 6.58 -0.57
CA ALA A 111 -7.23 7.81 -1.34
C ALA A 111 -8.64 8.41 -1.41
N GLU A 112 -9.67 7.57 -1.62
CA GLU A 112 -11.06 8.03 -1.63
C GLU A 112 -11.50 8.58 -0.28
N ARG A 113 -11.17 7.88 0.81
CA ARG A 113 -11.47 8.33 2.19
C ARG A 113 -10.78 9.65 2.53
N LEU A 114 -9.50 9.78 2.19
CA LEU A 114 -8.76 11.03 2.39
C LEU A 114 -9.43 12.19 1.64
N ARG A 115 -9.77 11.98 0.37
CA ARG A 115 -10.46 12.99 -0.43
C ARG A 115 -11.81 13.39 0.18
N ALA A 116 -12.59 12.42 0.66
CA ALA A 116 -13.88 12.62 1.31
C ALA A 116 -13.76 13.39 2.64
N ASP A 117 -12.68 13.16 3.40
CA ASP A 117 -12.34 13.89 4.62
C ASP A 117 -11.81 15.32 4.36
N GLY A 118 -11.73 15.75 3.09
CA GLY A 118 -11.17 17.05 2.72
C GLY A 118 -9.65 17.11 2.69
N GLU A 119 -8.95 15.99 2.91
CA GLU A 119 -7.49 15.92 2.80
C GLU A 119 -7.06 16.14 1.34
N ARG A 120 -5.99 16.93 1.15
CA ARG A 120 -5.43 17.30 -0.16
C ARG A 120 -3.90 17.24 -0.19
N GLY A 121 -3.25 17.30 0.98
CA GLY A 121 -1.79 17.30 1.11
C GLY A 121 -1.18 15.91 1.29
N VAL A 122 -1.99 14.87 1.48
CA VAL A 122 -1.52 13.47 1.54
C VAL A 122 -1.99 12.70 0.30
N THR A 123 -1.06 12.19 -0.50
CA THR A 123 -1.36 11.32 -1.65
C THR A 123 -1.01 9.87 -1.37
N VAL A 124 -1.73 8.95 -2.00
CA VAL A 124 -1.58 7.50 -1.81
C VAL A 124 -1.66 6.80 -3.14
N ASN A 125 -0.59 6.10 -3.56
CA ASN A 125 -0.54 5.35 -4.81
C ASN A 125 0.03 3.95 -4.61
N ALA A 126 -0.20 3.06 -5.58
CA ALA A 126 0.30 1.69 -5.59
C ALA A 126 1.21 1.47 -6.80
N LEU A 127 2.24 0.64 -6.62
CA LEU A 127 3.28 0.41 -7.61
C LEU A 127 3.59 -1.07 -7.75
N HIS A 128 3.62 -1.58 -8.97
CA HIS A 128 4.44 -2.72 -9.33
C HIS A 128 5.80 -2.19 -9.82
N PRO A 129 6.87 -2.26 -9.01
CA PRO A 129 8.11 -1.53 -9.30
C PRO A 129 8.89 -2.15 -10.47
N ALA A 130 8.89 -3.48 -10.58
CA ALA A 130 9.51 -4.22 -11.67
C ALA A 130 9.17 -5.72 -11.61
N THR A 131 9.36 -6.42 -12.73
CA THR A 131 9.12 -7.87 -12.85
C THR A 131 10.44 -8.62 -12.71
N PHE A 132 10.53 -9.55 -11.75
CA PHE A 132 11.76 -10.32 -11.50
C PHE A 132 12.98 -9.46 -11.14
N MET A 133 12.81 -8.52 -10.20
CA MET A 133 13.94 -7.80 -9.59
C MET A 133 14.92 -8.77 -8.93
N ASN A 134 16.22 -8.48 -9.01
CA ASN A 134 17.29 -9.23 -8.36
C ASN A 134 17.19 -9.19 -6.82
N THR A 135 16.24 -9.95 -6.28
CA THR A 135 15.97 -10.13 -4.85
C THR A 135 16.05 -11.61 -4.54
N LYS A 136 16.32 -11.95 -3.27
CA LYS A 136 16.37 -13.35 -2.81
C LYS A 136 15.12 -14.15 -3.23
N MET A 137 13.95 -13.50 -3.18
CA MET A 137 12.67 -14.08 -3.60
C MET A 137 12.62 -14.49 -5.08
N VAL A 138 13.18 -13.69 -5.98
CA VAL A 138 13.16 -13.95 -7.43
C VAL A 138 14.18 -15.03 -7.79
N HIS A 139 15.37 -15.00 -7.19
CA HIS A 139 16.38 -16.03 -7.38
C HIS A 139 15.90 -17.40 -6.94
N GLU A 140 15.26 -17.49 -5.76
CA GLU A 140 14.71 -18.74 -5.25
C GLU A 140 13.56 -19.33 -6.10
N ARG A 141 12.91 -18.51 -6.96
CA ARG A 141 11.76 -18.93 -7.76
C ARG A 141 12.08 -19.14 -9.26
N VAL A 142 12.80 -18.20 -9.85
CA VAL A 142 12.91 -18.06 -11.32
C VAL A 142 14.29 -18.44 -11.81
N GLY A 143 15.30 -18.41 -10.94
CA GLY A 143 16.69 -18.71 -11.28
C GLY A 143 17.40 -17.63 -12.09
N TYR A 144 16.69 -16.58 -12.50
CA TYR A 144 17.25 -15.41 -13.18
C TYR A 144 16.45 -14.14 -12.84
N ALA A 145 17.12 -12.99 -12.88
CA ALA A 145 16.49 -11.68 -12.76
C ALA A 145 16.24 -11.10 -14.16
N LEU A 146 15.12 -10.41 -14.35
CA LEU A 146 14.73 -9.81 -15.63
C LEU A 146 14.76 -8.27 -15.59
N SER A 147 14.71 -7.70 -14.39
CA SER A 147 14.89 -6.28 -14.12
C SER A 147 15.99 -6.10 -13.09
N THR A 148 16.73 -5.01 -13.20
CA THR A 148 17.77 -4.69 -12.23
C THR A 148 17.14 -4.18 -10.93
N VAL A 149 17.92 -4.09 -9.84
CA VAL A 149 17.42 -3.44 -8.61
C VAL A 149 17.18 -1.96 -8.90
N GLU A 150 18.04 -1.38 -9.74
CA GLU A 150 18.04 -0.01 -10.20
C GLU A 150 16.73 0.35 -10.91
N ASP A 151 16.18 -0.52 -11.77
CA ASP A 151 14.88 -0.29 -12.42
C ASP A 151 13.71 -0.18 -11.41
N GLY A 152 13.74 -1.03 -10.37
CA GLY A 152 12.74 -1.01 -9.30
C GLY A 152 12.90 0.19 -8.36
N VAL A 153 14.14 0.60 -8.11
CA VAL A 153 14.47 1.81 -7.36
C VAL A 153 13.99 3.05 -8.10
N GLU A 154 14.24 3.16 -9.41
CA GLU A 154 13.79 4.29 -10.23
C GLU A 154 12.27 4.44 -10.23
N ALA A 155 11.53 3.35 -10.44
CA ALA A 155 10.06 3.40 -10.40
C ALA A 155 9.53 3.82 -9.00
N THR A 156 10.19 3.34 -7.94
CA THR A 156 9.82 3.68 -6.56
C THR A 156 10.14 5.13 -6.24
N LEU A 157 11.35 5.59 -6.59
CA LEU A 157 11.79 6.98 -6.42
C LEU A 157 10.88 7.91 -7.21
N ARG A 158 10.52 7.60 -8.44
CA ARG A 158 9.60 8.43 -9.22
C ARG A 158 8.28 8.66 -8.48
N LEU A 159 7.66 7.61 -7.92
CA LEU A 159 6.42 7.76 -7.16
C LEU A 159 6.61 8.49 -5.83
N ALA A 160 7.79 8.35 -5.22
CA ALA A 160 8.13 8.99 -3.97
C ALA A 160 8.41 10.49 -4.14
N ILE A 161 9.24 10.90 -5.11
CA ILE A 161 9.78 12.26 -5.19
C ILE A 161 9.41 13.05 -6.46
N SER A 162 8.88 12.44 -7.53
CA SER A 162 8.67 13.17 -8.79
C SER A 162 7.61 14.27 -8.65
N PRO A 163 7.90 15.53 -9.04
CA PRO A 163 6.91 16.62 -9.08
C PRO A 163 5.73 16.34 -10.02
N ASP A 164 5.94 15.53 -11.08
CA ASP A 164 4.89 15.17 -12.05
C ASP A 164 3.72 14.39 -11.42
N LEU A 165 3.91 13.89 -10.20
CA LEU A 165 2.90 13.15 -9.43
C LEU A 165 2.33 13.97 -8.26
N ASP A 166 2.58 15.27 -8.22
CA ASP A 166 1.95 16.17 -7.24
C ASP A 166 0.43 16.13 -7.37
N GLY A 167 -0.25 15.89 -6.24
CA GLY A 167 -1.71 15.74 -6.18
C GLY A 167 -2.25 14.45 -6.80
N VAL A 168 -1.43 13.63 -7.46
CA VAL A 168 -1.85 12.34 -8.02
C VAL A 168 -2.06 11.35 -6.87
N THR A 169 -3.28 10.84 -6.73
CA THR A 169 -3.67 9.93 -5.65
C THR A 169 -4.67 8.90 -6.14
N GLY A 170 -4.69 7.73 -5.51
CA GLY A 170 -5.58 6.62 -5.83
C GLY A 170 -5.24 5.92 -7.15
N ARG A 171 -3.97 5.95 -7.58
CA ARG A 171 -3.52 5.36 -8.84
C ARG A 171 -2.66 4.12 -8.64
N TYR A 172 -2.67 3.25 -9.65
CA TYR A 172 -1.80 2.08 -9.75
C TYR A 172 -0.85 2.25 -10.92
N PHE A 173 0.43 1.97 -10.70
CA PHE A 173 1.48 2.08 -11.70
C PHE A 173 2.14 0.73 -11.93
N ASP A 174 2.35 0.37 -13.20
CA ASP A 174 3.28 -0.68 -13.61
C ASP A 174 4.56 0.00 -14.10
N ARG A 175 5.62 -0.12 -13.30
CA ARG A 175 6.89 0.57 -13.49
C ARG A 175 6.64 2.08 -13.62
N LEU A 176 6.89 2.65 -14.80
CA LEU A 176 6.78 4.08 -15.06
C LEU A 176 5.43 4.50 -15.66
N LYS A 177 4.45 3.60 -15.81
CA LYS A 177 3.19 3.94 -16.46
C LYS A 177 2.01 3.68 -15.54
N GLU A 178 1.04 4.60 -15.53
CA GLU A 178 -0.26 4.31 -14.93
C GLU A 178 -0.88 3.11 -15.66
N ALA A 179 -1.39 2.17 -14.89
CA ALA A 179 -1.95 0.93 -15.40
C ALA A 179 -3.28 0.65 -14.70
N ARG A 180 -4.09 -0.20 -15.33
CA ARG A 180 -5.32 -0.70 -14.72
C ARG A 180 -5.00 -1.90 -13.83
N ALA A 181 -5.56 -1.92 -12.63
CA ALA A 181 -5.46 -3.05 -11.71
C ALA A 181 -6.52 -4.12 -12.03
N ASP A 182 -6.52 -5.22 -11.28
CA ASP A 182 -7.60 -6.21 -11.32
C ASP A 182 -8.98 -5.55 -11.11
N ASP A 183 -10.02 -6.06 -11.77
CA ASP A 183 -11.36 -5.46 -11.76
C ASP A 183 -11.95 -5.34 -10.36
N GLN A 184 -11.63 -6.28 -9.45
CA GLN A 184 -12.10 -6.21 -8.07
C GLN A 184 -11.53 -5.00 -7.32
N ALA A 185 -10.39 -4.44 -7.76
CA ALA A 185 -9.86 -3.19 -7.20
C ALA A 185 -10.78 -1.99 -7.45
N HIS A 186 -11.56 -2.03 -8.52
CA HIS A 186 -12.46 -0.95 -8.93
C HIS A 186 -13.90 -1.15 -8.41
N ASP A 187 -14.21 -2.29 -7.78
CA ASP A 187 -15.49 -2.55 -7.14
C ASP A 187 -15.58 -1.81 -5.78
N PRO A 188 -16.48 -0.81 -5.62
CA PRO A 188 -16.64 -0.10 -4.37
C PRO A 188 -17.11 -0.99 -3.21
N GLU A 189 -17.85 -2.06 -3.46
CA GLU A 189 -18.29 -2.98 -2.42
C GLU A 189 -17.12 -3.81 -1.90
N ALA A 190 -16.32 -4.40 -2.79
CA ALA A 190 -15.10 -5.11 -2.42
C ALA A 190 -14.14 -4.22 -1.62
N ARG A 191 -13.94 -2.96 -2.04
CA ARG A 191 -13.09 -1.99 -1.33
C ARG A 191 -13.57 -1.73 0.10
N ARG A 192 -14.86 -1.42 0.28
CA ARG A 192 -15.44 -1.22 1.62
C ARG A 192 -15.44 -2.48 2.46
N ARG A 193 -15.64 -3.65 1.85
CA ARG A 193 -15.64 -4.94 2.54
C ARG A 193 -14.25 -5.27 3.06
N LEU A 194 -13.21 -5.11 2.22
CA LEU A 194 -11.82 -5.30 2.66
C LEU A 194 -11.47 -4.32 3.77
N TRP A 195 -11.83 -3.03 3.64
CA TRP A 195 -11.54 -2.04 4.68
C TRP A 195 -12.10 -2.46 6.05
N ARG A 196 -13.39 -2.78 6.12
CA ARG A 196 -14.04 -3.21 7.37
C ARG A 196 -13.40 -4.46 7.96
N LEU A 197 -13.11 -5.44 7.11
CA LEU A 197 -12.42 -6.66 7.55
C LEU A 197 -11.03 -6.33 8.13
N SER A 198 -10.28 -5.42 7.51
CA SER A 198 -8.97 -5.03 8.00
C SER A 198 -9.03 -4.28 9.34
N GLU A 199 -10.03 -3.42 9.53
CA GLU A 199 -10.29 -2.77 10.82
C GLU A 199 -10.57 -3.81 11.92
N GLU A 200 -11.42 -4.80 11.63
CA GLU A 200 -11.75 -5.90 12.54
C GLU A 200 -10.51 -6.72 12.90
N LEU A 201 -9.76 -7.18 11.90
CA LEU A 201 -8.59 -8.05 12.08
C LEU A 201 -7.43 -7.33 12.78
N THR A 202 -7.31 -6.02 12.64
CA THR A 202 -6.21 -5.26 13.26
C THR A 202 -6.61 -4.57 14.56
N GLY A 203 -7.88 -4.66 14.96
CA GLY A 203 -8.45 -3.89 16.06
C GLY A 203 -8.31 -2.37 15.87
N HIS A 204 -8.09 -1.91 14.64
CA HIS A 204 -7.96 -0.49 14.31
C HIS A 204 -9.31 0.06 13.89
N THR A 205 -9.84 1.02 14.63
CA THR A 205 -10.98 1.82 14.20
C THR A 205 -10.50 3.23 13.91
N ARG A 206 -10.81 3.76 12.72
CA ARG A 206 -10.56 5.19 12.46
C ARG A 206 -11.40 6.04 13.41
N GLN A 207 -10.74 6.96 14.11
CA GLN A 207 -11.44 8.04 14.80
C GLN A 207 -11.94 9.02 13.74
N HIS A 208 -13.26 9.12 13.58
CA HIS A 208 -13.86 10.20 12.80
C HIS A 208 -13.65 11.52 13.55
N PRO A 209 -13.20 12.59 12.89
CA PRO A 209 -13.26 13.92 13.48
C PRO A 209 -14.74 14.35 13.52
N CYS A 210 -15.45 13.96 14.58
CA CYS A 210 -16.70 14.64 14.92
C CYS A 210 -16.34 16.08 15.31
N GLY A 211 -16.98 17.04 14.63
CA GLY A 211 -16.81 18.46 14.84
C GLY A 211 -17.01 18.88 16.29
N GLY A 212 -16.27 19.90 16.70
CA GLY A 212 -16.43 20.53 18.01
C GLY A 212 -17.77 21.26 18.17
N SER A 213 -17.98 21.68 19.42
CA SER A 213 -19.07 22.48 20.00
C SER A 213 -20.18 21.62 20.65
N THR A 214 -20.53 21.77 21.92
CA THR A 214 -20.50 22.95 22.82
C THR A 214 -20.25 22.56 24.28
N ALA A 215 -19.68 23.50 25.04
CA ALA A 215 -19.75 23.53 26.49
C ALA A 215 -21.20 23.68 27.00
N ARG A 216 -21.54 23.03 28.12
CA ARG A 216 -22.21 23.68 29.27
C ARG A 216 -22.31 22.79 30.52
N SER A 217 -21.79 23.34 31.61
CA SER A 217 -22.29 23.35 33.00
C SER A 217 -22.83 22.07 33.65
N GLY A 218 -22.10 21.63 34.68
CA GLY A 218 -22.60 21.01 35.91
C GLY A 218 -21.68 21.43 37.04
#